data_AF-A0A1Q7ZXL0-F1
#
_entry.id   AF-A0A1Q7ZXL0-F1
#
_cell.length_a   1.000
_cell.length_b   1.000
_cell.length_c   1.000
_cell.angle_alpha   90.00
_cell.angle_beta   90.00
_cell.angle_gamma   90.00
#
_symmetry.space_group_name_H-M   'P 1'
#
loop_
_entity.id
_entity.type
_entity.pdbx_description
1 polymer ?
#
loop_
_entity_poly.entity_id
_entity_poly.type
_entity_poly.pdbx_seq_one_letter_code
_entity_poly.pdbx_strand_id
1 'polypeptide(L)'
;MGGATALALLLRPARPRGWIAAAIAFAIPAPYILYSYLAFIGNPEVQRWTFHSKNALPPESISLFFAIAPQLLLALTGVPGALRRRSREDLFLVAWLVLLAVILYLPNPAGDLRRRFLDGLYLPLVVLGARGLYDSVLPRLRSLRARRLIPFSYVAFAAVGSAFLVLAPLAVAASPMYSMPAAEYDGLNWLGREPAGRVLAMPGVGLYIPAYSSDTVYVGHYDETFDYVNKTQTALKVLTGKEDIEQFISSNEIRYVVWTVDLQTPPPAVLGPPAYDTPDFKIWKVF
;
A
#
# COMPACT_ATOMS: atom_id res chain seq x y z
N MET A 1 4.30 -9.77 15.19
CA MET A 1 4.53 -11.21 15.51
C MET A 1 5.60 -11.40 16.56
N GLY A 2 6.86 -11.15 16.25
CA GLY A 2 7.97 -11.34 17.19
C GLY A 2 7.77 -10.70 18.58
N GLY A 3 7.52 -9.39 18.63
CA GLY A 3 7.28 -8.71 19.92
C GLY A 3 6.10 -9.30 20.72
N ALA A 4 5.04 -9.75 20.04
CA ALA A 4 3.89 -10.39 20.70
C ALA A 4 4.26 -11.77 21.30
N THR A 5 5.08 -12.56 20.60
CA THR A 5 5.63 -13.82 21.11
C THR A 5 6.52 -13.58 22.32
N ALA A 6 7.42 -12.59 22.26
CA ALA A 6 8.29 -12.24 23.38
C ALA A 6 7.47 -11.80 24.61
N LEU A 7 6.47 -10.94 24.42
CA LEU A 7 5.60 -10.49 25.51
C LEU A 7 4.80 -11.66 26.13
N ALA A 8 4.25 -12.56 25.30
CA ALA A 8 3.55 -13.74 25.79
C ALA A 8 4.46 -14.69 26.57
N LEU A 9 5.71 -14.87 26.13
CA LEU A 9 6.71 -15.67 26.84
C LEU A 9 7.16 -15.03 28.15
N LEU A 10 7.30 -13.71 28.20
CA LEU A 10 7.64 -12.98 29.43
C LEU A 10 6.52 -13.06 30.48
N LEU A 11 5.26 -12.85 30.06
CA LEU A 11 4.10 -12.90 30.94
C LEU A 11 3.73 -14.32 31.37
N ARG A 12 4.06 -15.33 30.56
CA ARG A 12 3.88 -16.77 30.85
C ARG A 12 5.13 -17.53 30.44
N PRO A 13 6.16 -17.59 31.32
CA PRO A 13 7.45 -18.21 31.03
C PRO A 13 7.32 -19.62 30.46
N ALA A 14 8.02 -19.86 29.36
CA ALA A 14 8.18 -21.20 28.81
C ALA A 14 9.28 -21.97 29.54
N ARG A 15 9.29 -23.30 29.35
CA ARG A 15 10.43 -24.15 29.70
C ARG A 15 11.69 -23.67 28.93
N PRO A 16 12.91 -23.99 29.39
CA PRO A 16 14.15 -23.54 28.74
C PRO A 16 14.20 -23.82 27.22
N ARG A 17 13.70 -24.99 26.79
CA ARG A 17 13.59 -25.34 25.36
C ARG A 17 12.74 -24.36 24.55
N GLY A 18 11.70 -23.79 25.15
CA GLY A 18 10.85 -22.79 24.50
C GLY A 18 11.54 -21.44 24.33
N TRP A 19 12.39 -21.05 25.28
CA TRP A 19 13.23 -19.86 25.15
C TRP A 19 14.32 -20.03 24.09
N ILE A 20 14.92 -21.22 24.00
CA ILE A 20 15.88 -21.56 22.94
C ILE A 20 15.19 -21.51 21.57
N ALA A 21 14.01 -22.12 21.44
CA ALA A 21 13.23 -22.09 20.20
C ALA A 21 12.87 -20.65 19.78
N ALA A 22 12.46 -19.82 20.74
CA ALA A 22 12.22 -18.41 20.49
C ALA A 22 13.51 -17.69 20.04
N ALA A 23 14.61 -17.84 20.77
CA ALA A 23 15.89 -17.22 20.43
C ALA A 23 16.36 -17.60 19.01
N ILE A 24 16.25 -18.87 18.62
CA ILE A 24 16.57 -19.32 17.26
C ILE A 24 15.62 -18.66 16.25
N ALA A 25 14.32 -18.65 16.51
CA ALA A 25 13.33 -18.04 15.60
C ALA A 25 13.57 -16.53 15.41
N PHE A 26 14.08 -15.82 16.41
CA PHE A 26 14.47 -14.41 16.31
C PHE A 26 15.83 -14.19 15.68
N ALA A 27 16.78 -15.10 15.92
CA ALA A 27 18.13 -15.00 15.38
C ALA A 27 18.17 -15.17 13.86
N ILE A 28 17.29 -16.00 13.29
CA ILE A 28 17.24 -16.24 11.83
C ILE A 28 16.99 -14.94 11.03
N PRO A 29 15.95 -14.13 11.30
CA PRO A 29 15.72 -12.87 10.57
C PRO A 29 16.57 -11.70 11.07
N ALA A 30 17.25 -11.81 12.22
CA ALA A 30 17.97 -10.69 12.82
C ALA A 30 19.04 -10.06 11.91
N PRO A 31 19.88 -10.81 11.17
CA PRO A 31 20.86 -10.22 10.26
C PRO A 31 20.23 -9.34 9.19
N TYR A 32 19.12 -9.78 8.58
CA TYR A 32 18.41 -9.00 7.57
C TYR A 32 17.77 -7.74 8.16
N ILE A 33 17.15 -7.86 9.34
CA ILE A 33 16.55 -6.71 10.04
C ILE A 33 17.64 -5.68 10.38
N LEU A 34 18.78 -6.14 10.91
CA LEU A 34 19.89 -5.28 11.27
C LEU A 34 20.49 -4.58 10.03
N TYR A 35 20.75 -5.33 8.96
CA TYR A 35 21.22 -4.77 7.70
C TYR A 35 20.24 -3.71 7.17
N SER A 36 18.95 -4.03 7.10
CA SER A 36 17.92 -3.13 6.60
C SER A 36 17.84 -1.85 7.44
N TYR A 37 17.94 -1.97 8.77
CA TYR A 37 17.95 -0.83 9.68
C TYR A 37 19.19 0.06 9.51
N LEU A 38 20.37 -0.54 9.38
CA LEU A 38 21.63 0.20 9.18
C LEU A 38 21.66 0.87 7.80
N ALA A 39 21.20 0.19 6.75
CA ALA A 39 21.08 0.75 5.41
C ALA A 39 20.10 1.93 5.38
N PHE A 40 18.99 1.83 6.13
CA PHE A 40 18.01 2.90 6.28
C PHE A 40 18.59 4.13 6.99
N ILE A 41 19.28 3.95 8.12
CA ILE A 41 19.83 5.09 8.88
C ILE A 41 21.05 5.70 8.17
N GLY A 42 21.85 4.90 7.48
CA GLY A 42 23.07 5.34 6.81
C GLY A 42 22.87 6.09 5.50
N ASN A 43 21.65 6.12 4.95
CA ASN A 43 21.38 6.73 3.64
C ASN A 43 20.31 7.86 3.73
N PRO A 44 20.72 9.14 3.63
CA PRO A 44 19.80 10.28 3.69
C PRO A 44 18.73 10.27 2.59
N GLU A 45 19.04 9.76 1.40
CA GLU A 45 18.08 9.69 0.29
C GLU A 45 16.99 8.66 0.56
N VAL A 46 17.36 7.51 1.14
CA VAL A 46 16.39 6.49 1.58
C VAL A 46 15.49 7.03 2.69
N GLN A 47 16.02 7.84 3.61
CA GLN A 47 15.21 8.49 4.64
C GLN A 47 14.23 9.49 4.03
N ARG A 48 14.69 10.38 3.15
CA ARG A 48 13.84 11.37 2.47
C ARG A 48 12.73 10.69 1.68
N TRP A 49 13.08 9.67 0.91
CA TRP A 49 12.12 8.83 0.18
C TRP A 49 11.14 8.12 1.12
N THR A 50 11.58 7.60 2.26
CA THR A 50 10.67 6.89 3.17
C THR A 50 9.69 7.83 3.86
N PHE A 51 10.13 9.03 4.25
CA PHE A 51 9.30 9.98 4.97
C PHE A 51 8.45 10.87 4.06
N HIS A 52 8.67 10.87 2.75
CA HIS A 52 7.78 11.57 1.81
C HIS A 52 6.46 10.84 1.57
N SER A 53 6.37 9.54 1.90
CA SER A 53 5.21 8.74 1.51
C SER A 53 4.04 8.98 2.45
N LYS A 54 2.84 8.96 1.88
CA LYS A 54 1.58 9.02 2.62
C LYS A 54 1.44 7.89 3.64
N ASN A 55 2.10 6.75 3.45
CA ASN A 55 1.99 5.64 4.41
C ASN A 55 2.83 5.84 5.68
N ALA A 56 3.70 6.87 5.71
CA ALA A 56 4.40 7.27 6.93
C ALA A 56 3.48 7.90 7.99
N LEU A 57 2.27 8.30 7.58
CA LEU A 57 1.25 8.87 8.47
C LEU A 57 0.37 7.79 9.09
N PRO A 58 -0.14 8.01 10.32
CA PRO A 58 -1.11 7.10 10.93
C PRO A 58 -2.33 6.90 10.01
N PRO A 59 -3.01 5.75 10.10
CA PRO A 59 -4.22 5.50 9.32
C PRO A 59 -5.30 6.53 9.65
N GLU A 60 -6.09 6.93 8.66
CA GLU A 60 -7.25 7.80 8.88
C GLU A 60 -8.29 7.04 9.71
N SER A 61 -8.66 7.60 10.86
CA SER A 61 -9.38 6.88 11.93
C SER A 61 -10.79 6.45 11.54
N ILE A 62 -11.51 7.25 10.74
CA ILE A 62 -12.90 6.96 10.34
C ILE A 62 -12.93 5.78 9.38
N SER A 63 -12.13 5.84 8.32
CA SER A 63 -12.00 4.78 7.31
C SER A 63 -11.48 3.51 7.95
N LEU A 64 -10.49 3.61 8.85
CA LEU A 64 -10.00 2.46 9.59
C LEU A 64 -11.10 1.84 10.44
N PHE A 65 -11.84 2.64 11.20
CA PHE A 65 -12.93 2.14 12.02
C PHE A 65 -13.94 1.37 11.19
N PHE A 66 -14.43 1.92 10.08
CA PHE A 66 -15.39 1.21 9.23
C PHE A 66 -14.79 -0.04 8.55
N ALA A 67 -13.49 -0.02 8.22
CA ALA A 67 -12.81 -1.18 7.64
C ALA A 67 -12.75 -2.37 8.63
N ILE A 68 -12.55 -2.10 9.93
CA ILE A 68 -12.39 -3.17 10.93
C ILE A 68 -13.60 -3.35 11.85
N ALA A 69 -14.61 -2.47 11.82
CA ALA A 69 -15.69 -2.41 12.81
C ALA A 69 -16.42 -3.75 12.99
N PRO A 70 -16.83 -4.48 11.94
CA PRO A 70 -17.52 -5.76 12.13
C PRO A 70 -16.68 -6.78 12.92
N GLN A 71 -15.40 -6.90 12.58
CA GLN A 71 -14.46 -7.81 13.23
C GLN A 71 -14.08 -7.32 14.62
N LEU A 72 -13.88 -6.00 14.80
CA LEU A 72 -13.56 -5.38 16.07
C LEU A 72 -14.69 -5.57 17.08
N LEU A 73 -15.93 -5.28 16.70
CA LEU A 73 -17.10 -5.42 17.58
C LEU A 73 -17.28 -6.87 18.04
N LEU A 74 -17.05 -7.86 17.16
CA LEU A 74 -17.05 -9.26 17.54
C LEU A 74 -15.88 -9.60 18.47
N ALA A 75 -14.67 -9.13 18.15
CA ALA A 75 -13.47 -9.36 18.97
C ALA A 75 -13.63 -8.83 20.39
N LEU A 76 -14.31 -7.69 20.58
CA LEU A 76 -14.62 -7.14 21.90
C LEU A 76 -15.40 -8.10 22.80
N THR A 77 -16.15 -9.05 22.24
CA THR A 77 -16.83 -10.10 23.03
C THR A 77 -15.87 -11.19 23.53
N GLY A 78 -14.73 -11.40 22.86
CA GLY A 78 -13.71 -12.39 23.23
C GLY A 78 -12.60 -11.86 24.12
N VAL A 79 -12.27 -10.56 24.00
CA VAL A 79 -11.19 -9.91 24.76
C VAL A 79 -11.33 -10.09 26.28
N PRO A 80 -12.50 -9.87 26.92
CA PRO A 80 -12.64 -10.06 28.37
C PRO A 80 -12.35 -11.50 28.82
N GLY A 81 -12.75 -12.49 28.02
CA GLY A 81 -12.46 -13.90 28.29
C GLY A 81 -10.96 -14.19 28.21
N ALA A 82 -10.30 -13.69 27.16
CA ALA A 82 -8.87 -13.82 26.96
C ALA A 82 -8.05 -13.19 28.10
N LEU A 83 -8.43 -11.98 28.53
CA LEU A 83 -7.77 -11.25 29.63
C LEU A 83 -7.99 -11.90 31.00
N ARG A 84 -9.06 -12.67 31.20
CA ARG A 84 -9.32 -13.45 32.42
C ARG A 84 -8.54 -14.75 32.44
N ARG A 85 -8.55 -15.52 31.35
CA ARG A 85 -7.83 -16.81 31.24
C ARG A 85 -6.32 -16.62 31.23
N ARG A 86 -5.83 -15.59 30.55
CA ARG A 86 -4.39 -15.28 30.40
C ARG A 86 -3.59 -16.51 29.97
N SER A 87 -4.12 -17.30 29.04
CA SER A 87 -3.35 -18.37 28.40
C SER A 87 -2.23 -17.76 27.55
N ARG A 88 -1.22 -18.56 27.16
CA ARG A 88 -0.14 -18.03 26.29
C ARG A 88 -0.69 -17.52 24.96
N GLU A 89 -1.66 -18.23 24.40
CA GLU A 89 -2.32 -17.89 23.14
C GLU A 89 -3.16 -16.62 23.29
N ASP A 90 -3.92 -16.49 24.39
CA ASP A 90 -4.72 -15.30 24.68
C ASP A 90 -3.82 -14.05 24.83
N LEU A 91 -2.73 -14.16 25.59
CA LEU A 91 -1.78 -13.07 25.77
C LEU A 91 -1.06 -12.72 24.47
N PHE A 92 -0.71 -13.71 23.66
CA PHE A 92 -0.12 -13.50 22.35
C PHE A 92 -1.04 -12.68 21.42
N LEU A 93 -2.33 -13.03 21.34
CA LEU A 93 -3.30 -12.32 20.49
C LEU A 93 -3.52 -10.88 20.96
N VAL A 94 -3.64 -10.66 22.27
CA VAL A 94 -3.78 -9.31 22.84
C VAL A 94 -2.50 -8.49 22.64
N ALA A 95 -1.34 -9.08 22.91
CA ALA A 95 -0.04 -8.45 22.68
C ALA A 95 0.16 -8.08 21.21
N TRP A 96 -0.32 -8.92 20.29
CA TRP A 96 -0.31 -8.63 18.86
C TRP A 96 -1.13 -7.38 18.56
N LEU A 97 -2.39 -7.31 19.00
CA LEU A 97 -3.23 -6.13 18.78
C LEU A 97 -2.61 -4.85 19.34
N VAL A 98 -2.08 -4.91 20.56
CA VAL A 98 -1.41 -3.76 21.20
C VAL A 98 -0.16 -3.35 20.42
N LEU A 99 0.67 -4.30 20.02
CA LEU A 99 1.88 -4.01 19.25
C LEU A 99 1.56 -3.41 17.88
N LEU A 100 0.51 -3.89 17.21
CA LEU A 100 0.07 -3.30 15.95
C LEU A 100 -0.49 -1.89 16.15
N ALA A 101 -1.27 -1.64 17.19
CA ALA A 101 -1.72 -0.29 17.53
C ALA A 101 -0.52 0.64 17.78
N VAL A 102 0.51 0.17 18.49
CA VAL A 102 1.78 0.90 18.67
C VAL A 102 2.46 1.19 17.32
N ILE A 103 2.60 0.21 16.44
CA ILE A 103 3.23 0.40 15.12
C ILE A 103 2.41 1.36 14.23
N LEU A 104 1.09 1.34 14.32
CA LEU A 104 0.21 2.14 13.47
C LEU A 104 0.15 3.60 13.93
N TYR A 105 0.18 3.85 15.24
CA TYR A 105 -0.07 5.18 15.81
C TYR A 105 1.18 5.88 16.37
N LEU A 106 2.20 5.15 16.82
CA LEU A 106 3.41 5.78 17.35
C LEU A 106 4.48 5.98 16.26
N PRO A 107 5.23 7.09 16.30
CA PRO A 107 6.41 7.26 15.45
C PRO A 107 7.38 6.10 15.65
N ASN A 108 7.73 5.43 14.55
CA ASN A 108 8.62 4.27 14.58
C ASN A 108 9.43 4.21 13.27
N PRO A 109 10.57 3.50 13.27
CA PRO A 109 11.48 3.44 12.13
C PRO A 109 10.89 2.69 10.92
N ALA A 110 9.72 2.06 11.04
CA ALA A 110 9.08 1.42 9.90
C ALA A 110 8.60 2.44 8.85
N GLY A 111 8.51 3.74 9.17
CA GLY A 111 8.29 4.79 8.17
C GLY A 111 7.08 4.52 7.28
N ASP A 112 7.30 4.41 5.97
CA ASP A 112 6.31 4.04 4.92
C ASP A 112 5.62 2.69 5.16
N LEU A 113 6.19 1.78 5.94
CA LEU A 113 5.64 0.44 6.15
C LEU A 113 4.49 0.42 7.18
N ARG A 114 4.21 1.50 7.91
CA ARG A 114 3.21 1.51 9.01
C ARG A 114 1.86 0.96 8.56
N ARG A 115 1.29 1.53 7.49
CA ARG A 115 -0.03 1.12 6.98
C ARG A 115 -0.01 -0.29 6.36
N ARG A 116 1.15 -0.79 5.93
CA ARG A 116 1.30 -2.17 5.44
C ARG A 116 1.10 -3.22 6.54
N PHE A 117 1.18 -2.84 7.82
CA PHE A 117 0.86 -3.72 8.95
C PHE A 117 -0.64 -3.80 9.27
N LEU A 118 -1.50 -3.02 8.61
CA LEU A 118 -2.95 -3.03 8.83
C LEU A 118 -3.56 -4.42 8.60
N ASP A 119 -3.12 -5.13 7.56
CA ASP A 119 -3.62 -6.47 7.24
C ASP A 119 -3.34 -7.47 8.37
N GLY A 120 -2.26 -7.23 9.13
CA GLY A 120 -1.89 -8.01 10.30
C GLY A 120 -2.90 -7.91 11.47
N LEU A 121 -3.82 -6.94 11.46
CA LEU A 121 -4.86 -6.79 12.49
C LEU A 121 -5.96 -7.86 12.36
N TYR A 122 -6.30 -8.27 11.13
CA TYR A 122 -7.47 -9.12 10.91
C TYR A 122 -7.33 -10.48 11.57
N LEU A 123 -6.12 -11.07 11.59
CA LEU A 123 -5.93 -12.40 12.17
C LEU A 123 -6.27 -12.44 13.67
N PRO A 124 -5.66 -11.62 14.55
CA PRO A 124 -6.02 -11.64 15.97
C PRO A 124 -7.47 -11.20 16.23
N LEU A 125 -8.01 -10.25 15.44
CA LEU A 125 -9.42 -9.85 15.56
C LEU A 125 -10.38 -11.00 15.23
N VAL A 126 -10.15 -11.74 14.14
CA VAL A 126 -11.00 -12.86 13.74
C VAL A 126 -10.92 -14.00 14.77
N VAL A 127 -9.73 -14.32 15.29
CA VAL A 127 -9.58 -15.38 16.30
C VAL A 127 -10.25 -14.99 17.62
N LEU A 128 -10.07 -13.76 18.10
CA LEU A 128 -10.74 -13.26 19.30
C LEU A 128 -12.25 -13.14 19.10
N GLY A 129 -12.70 -12.72 17.92
CA GLY A 129 -14.11 -12.63 17.56
C GLY A 129 -14.79 -13.99 17.53
N ALA A 130 -14.15 -14.99 16.91
CA ALA A 130 -14.62 -16.37 16.92
C ALA A 130 -14.71 -16.90 18.36
N ARG A 131 -13.66 -16.74 19.17
CA ARG A 131 -13.69 -17.13 20.59
C ARG A 131 -14.82 -16.44 21.34
N GLY A 132 -14.99 -15.13 21.17
CA GLY A 132 -16.09 -14.38 21.79
C GLY A 132 -17.47 -14.89 21.37
N LEU A 133 -17.65 -15.19 20.09
CA LEU A 133 -18.89 -15.74 19.57
C LEU A 133 -19.23 -17.10 20.21
N TYR A 134 -18.26 -18.04 20.25
CA TYR A 134 -18.49 -19.40 20.75
C TYR A 134 -18.46 -19.52 22.27
N ASP A 135 -17.59 -18.77 22.97
CA ASP A 135 -17.44 -18.86 24.43
C ASP A 135 -18.43 -17.94 25.17
N SER A 136 -18.82 -16.82 24.56
CA SER A 136 -19.58 -15.77 25.23
C SER A 136 -20.97 -15.55 24.65
N VAL A 137 -21.13 -15.47 23.33
CA VAL A 137 -22.43 -15.12 22.74
C VAL A 137 -23.34 -16.34 22.65
N LEU A 138 -22.92 -17.40 21.95
CA LEU A 138 -23.74 -18.58 21.67
C LEU A 138 -24.26 -19.31 22.93
N PRO A 139 -23.46 -19.50 24.00
CA PRO A 139 -23.93 -20.19 25.20
C PRO A 139 -25.06 -19.46 25.92
N ARG A 140 -25.09 -18.12 25.82
CA ARG A 140 -26.12 -17.27 26.46
C ARG A 140 -27.45 -17.28 25.72
N LEU A 141 -27.47 -17.76 24.49
CA LEU A 141 -28.71 -17.87 23.70
C LEU A 141 -29.50 -19.09 24.15
N ARG A 142 -30.76 -18.89 24.51
CA ARG A 142 -31.67 -19.98 24.91
C ARG A 142 -32.29 -20.70 23.70
N SER A 143 -32.46 -20.01 22.58
CA SER A 143 -33.08 -20.56 21.38
C SER A 143 -32.08 -21.35 20.52
N LEU A 144 -32.38 -22.62 20.26
CA LEU A 144 -31.64 -23.46 19.31
C LEU A 144 -31.64 -22.87 17.90
N ARG A 145 -32.73 -22.20 17.50
CA ARG A 145 -32.82 -21.51 16.21
C ARG A 145 -31.86 -20.34 16.14
N ALA A 146 -31.79 -19.51 17.19
CA ALA A 146 -30.85 -18.39 17.25
C ALA A 146 -29.38 -18.86 17.22
N ARG A 147 -29.06 -19.95 17.94
CA ARG A 147 -27.71 -20.54 17.93
C ARG A 147 -27.28 -21.01 16.54
N ARG A 148 -28.21 -21.52 15.73
CA ARG A 148 -27.94 -21.94 14.33
C ARG A 148 -27.87 -20.76 13.37
N LEU A 149 -28.73 -19.77 13.54
CA LEU A 149 -28.83 -18.62 12.64
C LEU A 149 -27.68 -17.65 12.77
N ILE A 150 -27.12 -17.42 13.97
CA ILE A 150 -26.08 -16.38 14.14
C ILE A 150 -24.80 -16.65 13.34
N PRO A 151 -24.19 -17.86 13.38
CA PRO A 151 -23.03 -18.14 12.53
C PRO A 151 -23.39 -18.01 11.04
N PHE A 152 -24.58 -18.45 10.65
CA PHE A 152 -25.07 -18.29 9.27
C PHE A 152 -25.23 -16.81 8.88
N SER A 153 -25.80 -15.96 9.73
CA SER A 153 -25.95 -14.53 9.51
C SER A 153 -24.58 -13.84 9.39
N TYR A 154 -23.60 -14.25 10.19
CA TYR A 154 -22.24 -13.73 10.08
C TYR A 154 -21.59 -14.11 8.75
N VAL A 155 -21.68 -15.39 8.35
CA VAL A 155 -21.16 -15.84 7.04
C VAL A 155 -21.88 -15.15 5.89
N ALA A 156 -23.21 -15.00 5.96
CA ALA A 156 -23.99 -14.29 4.96
C ALA A 156 -23.57 -12.80 4.85
N PHE A 157 -23.33 -12.14 5.98
CA PHE A 157 -22.80 -10.77 5.99
C PHE A 157 -21.38 -10.70 5.42
N ALA A 158 -20.48 -11.61 5.81
CA ALA A 158 -19.11 -11.69 5.30
C ALA A 158 -19.07 -12.00 3.78
N ALA A 159 -20.04 -12.76 3.28
CA ALA A 159 -20.20 -13.05 1.87
C ALA A 159 -20.52 -11.79 1.05
N VAL A 160 -21.13 -10.75 1.62
CA VAL A 160 -21.30 -9.45 0.95
C VAL A 160 -19.96 -8.84 0.60
N GLY A 161 -19.00 -8.87 1.53
CA GLY A 161 -17.63 -8.41 1.27
C GLY A 161 -16.94 -9.23 0.19
N SER A 162 -17.11 -10.56 0.21
CA SER A 162 -16.57 -11.44 -0.83
C SER A 162 -17.20 -11.18 -2.20
N ALA A 163 -18.52 -10.96 -2.25
CA ALA A 163 -19.24 -10.60 -3.47
C ALA A 163 -18.77 -9.23 -3.99
N PHE A 164 -18.57 -8.24 -3.12
CA PHE A 164 -18.01 -6.95 -3.51
C PHE A 164 -16.63 -7.10 -4.15
N LEU A 165 -15.74 -7.91 -3.56
CA LEU A 165 -14.40 -8.13 -4.13
C LEU A 165 -14.42 -8.77 -5.53
N VAL A 166 -15.43 -9.58 -5.84
CA VAL A 166 -15.59 -10.21 -7.16
C VAL A 166 -16.32 -9.29 -8.14
N LEU A 167 -17.36 -8.59 -7.69
CA LEU A 167 -18.28 -7.85 -8.57
C LEU A 167 -17.87 -6.40 -8.79
N ALA A 168 -17.26 -5.73 -7.79
CA ALA A 168 -16.87 -4.33 -7.91
C ALA A 168 -15.84 -4.09 -9.03
N PRO A 169 -14.83 -4.95 -9.25
CA PRO A 169 -13.92 -4.80 -10.38
C PRO A 169 -14.64 -4.83 -11.73
N LEU A 170 -15.68 -5.66 -11.89
CA LEU A 170 -16.46 -5.73 -13.13
C LEU A 170 -17.17 -4.42 -13.45
N ALA A 171 -17.55 -3.65 -12.42
CA ALA A 171 -18.21 -2.35 -12.59
C ALA A 171 -17.25 -1.24 -13.02
N VAL A 172 -15.93 -1.39 -12.76
CA VAL A 172 -14.91 -0.37 -13.05
C VAL A 172 -13.87 -0.81 -14.07
N ALA A 173 -13.95 -2.03 -14.59
CA ALA A 173 -12.95 -2.60 -15.51
C ALA A 173 -12.75 -1.77 -16.79
N ALA A 174 -13.81 -1.10 -17.26
CA ALA A 174 -13.75 -0.22 -18.43
C ALA A 174 -13.39 1.24 -18.09
N SER A 175 -13.15 1.57 -16.82
CA SER A 175 -12.74 2.93 -16.43
C SER A 175 -11.32 3.20 -16.93
N PRO A 176 -11.01 4.42 -17.41
CA PRO A 176 -9.65 4.83 -17.79
C PRO A 176 -8.62 4.70 -16.66
N MET A 177 -9.06 4.60 -15.41
CA MET A 177 -8.19 4.35 -14.26
C MET A 177 -7.65 2.90 -14.20
N TYR A 178 -8.35 1.96 -14.85
CA TYR A 178 -8.06 0.52 -14.83
C TYR A 178 -7.85 -0.08 -16.22
N SER A 179 -7.92 0.76 -17.26
CA SER A 179 -7.73 0.36 -18.66
C SER A 179 -6.80 1.34 -19.33
N MET A 180 -5.96 0.83 -20.23
CA MET A 180 -5.00 1.60 -20.98
C MET A 180 -5.45 1.64 -22.45
N PRO A 181 -5.61 2.83 -23.06
CA PRO A 181 -5.96 2.93 -24.48
C PRO A 181 -4.91 2.25 -25.37
N ALA A 182 -5.34 1.62 -26.47
CA ALA A 182 -4.44 0.96 -27.40
C ALA A 182 -3.35 1.91 -27.93
N ALA A 183 -3.70 3.16 -28.20
CA ALA A 183 -2.75 4.18 -28.67
C ALA A 183 -1.61 4.45 -27.66
N GLU A 184 -1.92 4.46 -26.36
CA GLU A 184 -0.91 4.60 -25.31
C GLU A 184 -0.06 3.32 -25.20
N TYR A 185 -0.70 2.14 -25.22
CA TYR A 185 -0.01 0.85 -25.16
C TYR A 185 0.99 0.68 -26.32
N ASP A 186 0.54 0.94 -27.55
CA ASP A 186 1.38 0.86 -28.73
C ASP A 186 2.50 1.91 -28.69
N GLY A 187 2.21 3.11 -28.17
CA GLY A 187 3.19 4.18 -27.98
C GLY A 187 4.26 3.82 -26.93
N LEU A 188 3.89 3.20 -25.81
CA LEU A 188 4.86 2.72 -24.82
C LEU A 188 5.72 1.56 -25.37
N ASN A 189 5.12 0.64 -26.14
CA ASN A 189 5.89 -0.42 -26.80
C ASN A 189 6.78 0.12 -27.93
N TRP A 190 6.40 1.20 -28.59
CA TRP A 190 7.27 1.93 -29.50
C TRP A 190 8.44 2.55 -28.73
N LEU A 191 8.17 3.23 -27.61
CA LEU A 191 9.18 3.85 -26.76
C LEU A 191 10.20 2.83 -26.24
N GLY A 192 9.75 1.66 -25.81
CA GLY A 192 10.64 0.58 -25.34
C GLY A 192 11.60 0.00 -26.38
N ARG A 193 11.39 0.29 -27.68
CA ARG A 193 12.31 -0.06 -28.77
C ARG A 193 13.29 1.04 -29.11
N GLU A 194 13.07 2.24 -28.60
CA GLU A 194 13.97 3.37 -28.77
C GLU A 194 15.11 3.35 -27.74
N PRO A 195 16.23 4.05 -27.99
CA PRO A 195 17.32 4.13 -27.03
C PRO A 195 16.89 4.82 -25.72
N ALA A 196 17.13 4.15 -24.59
CA ALA A 196 16.71 4.65 -23.29
C ALA A 196 17.20 6.08 -22.98
N GLY A 197 16.41 6.79 -22.19
CA GLY A 197 16.66 8.14 -21.72
C GLY A 197 15.70 8.54 -20.60
N ARG A 198 15.60 9.85 -20.36
CA ARG A 198 14.67 10.41 -19.39
C ARG A 198 13.43 10.97 -20.09
N VAL A 199 12.25 10.64 -19.59
CA VAL A 199 10.98 11.02 -20.20
C VAL A 199 10.26 12.07 -19.36
N LEU A 200 9.80 13.14 -20.01
CA LEU A 200 8.84 14.09 -19.45
C LEU A 200 7.43 13.66 -19.85
N ALA A 201 6.61 13.34 -18.85
CA ALA A 201 5.21 12.98 -19.02
C ALA A 201 4.40 13.47 -17.81
N MET A 202 3.07 13.52 -17.94
CA MET A 202 2.21 13.60 -16.76
C MET A 202 2.26 12.27 -15.98
N PRO A 203 2.07 12.29 -14.63
CA PRO A 203 2.18 11.09 -13.80
C PRO A 203 1.31 9.92 -14.24
N GLY A 204 0.14 10.18 -14.84
CA GLY A 204 -0.78 9.15 -15.32
C GLY A 204 -0.11 8.17 -16.29
N VAL A 205 0.64 8.67 -17.27
CA VAL A 205 1.43 7.82 -18.18
C VAL A 205 2.83 7.55 -17.63
N GLY A 206 3.42 8.52 -16.92
CA GLY A 206 4.74 8.40 -16.31
C GLY A 206 4.90 7.19 -15.39
N LEU A 207 3.82 6.74 -14.75
CA LEU A 207 3.84 5.53 -13.91
C LEU A 207 3.99 4.23 -14.72
N TYR A 208 3.58 4.22 -15.99
CA TYR A 208 3.61 3.03 -16.85
C TYR A 208 4.91 2.92 -17.64
N ILE A 209 5.57 4.03 -18.00
CA ILE A 209 6.77 4.04 -18.84
C ILE A 209 7.84 3.03 -18.38
N PRO A 210 8.24 2.96 -17.09
CA PRO A 210 9.27 2.01 -16.64
C PRO A 210 8.85 0.53 -16.73
N ALA A 211 7.55 0.24 -16.90
CA ALA A 211 7.08 -1.14 -17.08
C ALA A 211 7.26 -1.64 -18.53
N TYR A 212 7.39 -0.73 -19.50
CA TYR A 212 7.47 -1.04 -20.93
C TYR A 212 8.81 -0.65 -21.58
N SER A 213 9.68 0.03 -20.84
CA SER A 213 10.96 0.55 -21.33
C SER A 213 12.00 0.57 -20.21
N SER A 214 13.28 0.76 -20.58
CA SER A 214 14.35 1.03 -19.60
C SER A 214 14.49 2.52 -19.29
N ASP A 215 13.49 3.32 -19.65
CA ASP A 215 13.51 4.77 -19.46
C ASP A 215 13.28 5.15 -17.99
N THR A 216 13.90 6.25 -17.59
CA THR A 216 13.56 6.93 -16.33
C THR A 216 12.55 8.04 -16.59
N VAL A 217 11.75 8.39 -15.59
CA VAL A 217 10.74 9.45 -15.74
C VAL A 217 11.06 10.64 -14.85
N TYR A 218 10.76 11.85 -15.33
CA TYR A 218 10.84 13.05 -14.50
C TYR A 218 9.90 12.96 -13.29
N VAL A 219 8.67 12.51 -13.55
CA VAL A 219 7.62 12.24 -12.56
C VAL A 219 6.80 11.01 -13.01
N GLY A 220 6.59 10.07 -12.09
CA GLY A 220 5.86 8.82 -12.33
C GLY A 220 4.98 8.46 -11.15
N HIS A 221 5.23 7.33 -10.50
CA HIS A 221 4.45 6.89 -9.35
C HIS A 221 4.64 7.83 -8.14
N TYR A 222 3.56 8.11 -7.40
CA TYR A 222 3.53 9.10 -6.32
C TYR A 222 4.36 8.71 -5.09
N ASP A 223 4.55 7.41 -4.84
CA ASP A 223 5.42 6.92 -3.75
C ASP A 223 6.88 6.77 -4.19
N GLU A 224 7.17 6.71 -5.49
CA GLU A 224 8.52 6.45 -6.02
C GLU A 224 9.23 7.73 -6.48
N THR A 225 8.46 8.74 -6.90
CA THR A 225 9.01 10.02 -7.32
C THR A 225 9.29 10.91 -6.12
N PHE A 226 10.56 11.25 -5.90
CA PHE A 226 10.91 12.31 -4.94
C PHE A 226 10.33 13.67 -5.36
N ASP A 227 9.76 14.38 -4.38
CA ASP A 227 9.06 15.67 -4.56
C ASP A 227 7.92 15.60 -5.59
N TYR A 228 7.13 14.52 -5.53
CA TYR A 228 6.08 14.21 -6.49
C TYR A 228 5.13 15.39 -6.76
N VAL A 229 4.70 16.12 -5.73
CA VAL A 229 3.70 17.19 -5.87
C VAL A 229 4.25 18.33 -6.70
N ASN A 230 5.44 18.85 -6.35
CA ASN A 230 6.04 19.96 -7.09
C ASN A 230 6.42 19.53 -8.50
N LYS A 231 7.00 18.34 -8.67
CA LYS A 231 7.33 17.82 -10.00
C LYS A 231 6.11 17.62 -10.89
N THR A 232 4.99 17.16 -10.33
CA THR A 232 3.72 17.06 -11.07
C THR A 232 3.26 18.44 -11.54
N GLN A 233 3.34 19.45 -10.68
CA GLN A 233 2.97 20.82 -11.05
C GLN A 233 3.91 21.41 -12.10
N THR A 234 5.22 21.20 -11.98
CA THR A 234 6.21 21.61 -12.99
C THR A 234 5.95 20.91 -14.31
N ALA A 235 5.79 19.58 -14.33
CA ALA A 235 5.50 18.83 -15.54
C ALA A 235 4.23 19.35 -16.23
N LEU A 236 3.17 19.63 -15.46
CA LEU A 236 1.94 20.22 -15.99
C LEU A 236 2.20 21.59 -16.63
N LYS A 237 2.91 22.49 -15.94
CA LYS A 237 3.19 23.84 -16.46
C LYS A 237 4.02 23.79 -17.74
N VAL A 238 5.07 22.97 -17.76
CA VAL A 238 5.94 22.79 -18.93
C VAL A 238 5.17 22.20 -20.11
N LEU A 239 4.42 21.11 -19.89
CA LEU A 239 3.66 20.43 -20.95
C LEU A 239 2.47 21.25 -21.48
N THR A 240 1.94 22.19 -20.69
CA THR A 240 0.87 23.11 -21.10
C THR A 240 1.40 24.46 -21.61
N GLY A 241 2.71 24.61 -21.78
CA GLY A 241 3.35 25.82 -22.32
C GLY A 241 3.36 27.03 -21.37
N LYS A 242 3.12 26.84 -20.07
CA LYS A 242 3.20 27.89 -19.04
C LYS A 242 4.63 28.14 -18.57
N GLU A 243 5.54 27.21 -18.82
CA GLU A 243 6.98 27.31 -18.56
C GLU A 243 7.75 26.87 -19.81
N ASP A 244 8.99 27.35 -19.94
CA ASP A 244 9.84 27.08 -21.11
C ASP A 244 10.26 25.60 -21.16
N ILE A 245 9.72 24.89 -22.15
CA ILE A 245 9.99 23.46 -22.35
C ILE A 245 11.39 23.20 -22.92
N GLU A 246 11.96 24.08 -23.73
CA GLU A 246 13.30 23.89 -24.30
C GLU A 246 14.35 24.02 -23.19
N GLN A 247 14.23 25.06 -22.36
CA GLN A 247 15.09 25.24 -21.19
C GLN A 247 14.94 24.04 -20.23
N PHE A 248 13.71 23.58 -19.99
CA PHE A 248 13.46 22.44 -19.11
C PHE A 248 14.07 21.15 -19.65
N ILE A 249 13.90 20.88 -20.95
CA ILE A 249 14.46 19.72 -21.66
C ILE A 249 15.98 19.68 -21.50
N SER A 250 16.65 20.80 -21.78
CA SER A 250 18.11 20.88 -21.66
C SER A 250 18.58 20.75 -20.20
N SER A 251 17.88 21.36 -19.25
CA SER A 251 18.30 21.37 -17.84
C SER A 251 18.09 20.04 -17.12
N ASN A 252 17.16 19.21 -17.62
CA ASN A 252 16.80 17.93 -17.00
C ASN A 252 17.21 16.71 -17.82
N GLU A 253 17.94 16.92 -18.93
CA GLU A 253 18.38 15.86 -19.85
C GLU A 253 17.21 15.01 -20.36
N ILE A 254 16.10 15.67 -20.70
CA ILE A 254 14.90 15.00 -21.20
C ILE A 254 15.15 14.54 -22.63
N ARG A 255 15.02 13.24 -22.88
CA ARG A 255 15.16 12.65 -24.21
C ARG A 255 13.83 12.54 -24.96
N TYR A 256 12.78 12.25 -24.22
CA TYR A 256 11.44 12.08 -24.77
C TYR A 256 10.43 12.95 -24.04
N VAL A 257 9.50 13.52 -24.80
CA VAL A 257 8.32 14.21 -24.26
C VAL A 257 7.10 13.40 -24.64
N VAL A 258 6.25 13.10 -23.68
CA VAL A 258 4.96 12.45 -23.88
C VAL A 258 3.87 13.44 -23.56
N TRP A 259 2.96 13.64 -24.50
CA TRP A 259 1.78 14.49 -24.35
C TRP A 259 0.52 13.65 -24.59
N THR A 260 -0.53 13.90 -23.80
CA THR A 260 -1.84 13.25 -23.94
C THR A 260 -2.95 14.27 -24.03
N VAL A 261 -4.07 13.89 -24.65
CA VAL A 261 -5.26 14.74 -24.81
C VAL A 261 -5.86 15.22 -23.48
N ASP A 262 -5.62 14.51 -22.38
CA ASP A 262 -6.08 14.88 -21.04
C ASP A 262 -5.53 16.23 -20.56
N LEU A 263 -4.44 16.72 -21.15
CA LEU A 263 -3.89 18.06 -20.88
C LEU A 263 -4.78 19.19 -21.39
N GLN A 264 -5.79 18.90 -22.23
CA GLN A 264 -6.78 19.85 -22.76
C GLN A 264 -6.18 21.13 -23.36
N THR A 265 -4.94 21.04 -23.85
CA THR A 265 -4.17 22.14 -24.43
C THR A 265 -3.33 21.58 -25.56
N PRO A 266 -3.14 22.29 -26.69
CA PRO A 266 -2.28 21.78 -27.75
C PRO A 266 -0.85 21.55 -27.22
N PRO A 267 -0.10 20.55 -27.74
CA PRO A 267 1.28 20.34 -27.35
C PRO A 267 2.12 21.58 -27.69
N PRO A 268 3.21 21.87 -26.94
CA PRO A 268 4.07 23.01 -27.22
C PRO A 268 4.62 22.95 -28.66
N ALA A 269 4.30 23.98 -29.46
CA ALA A 269 4.62 24.01 -30.89
C ALA A 269 6.11 23.89 -31.20
N VAL A 270 6.97 24.30 -30.26
CA VAL A 270 8.43 24.25 -30.36
C VAL A 270 9.00 22.83 -30.44
N LEU A 271 8.24 21.82 -30.01
CA LEU A 271 8.66 20.42 -30.12
C LEU A 271 8.70 19.89 -31.56
N GLY A 272 8.08 20.60 -32.52
CA GLY A 272 7.99 20.17 -33.91
C GLY A 272 7.08 18.95 -34.10
N PRO A 273 7.25 18.17 -35.19
CA PRO A 273 6.44 16.98 -35.44
C PRO A 273 6.79 15.84 -34.45
N PRO A 274 5.78 15.13 -33.90
CA PRO A 274 6.02 13.99 -33.03
C PRO A 274 6.62 12.80 -33.79
N ALA A 275 7.43 12.01 -33.10
CA ALA A 275 8.00 10.75 -33.61
C ALA A 275 6.97 9.61 -33.57
N TYR A 276 6.05 9.64 -32.60
CA TYR A 276 4.87 8.79 -32.53
C TYR A 276 3.63 9.67 -32.46
N ASP A 277 2.72 9.53 -33.42
CA ASP A 277 1.59 10.45 -33.57
C ASP A 277 0.25 9.70 -33.63
N THR A 278 -0.58 9.92 -32.61
CA THR A 278 -2.00 9.56 -32.63
C THR A 278 -2.83 10.77 -32.19
N PRO A 279 -4.17 10.77 -32.38
CA PRO A 279 -5.02 11.86 -31.93
C PRO A 279 -4.89 12.15 -30.43
N ASP A 280 -4.77 11.11 -29.62
CA ASP A 280 -4.87 11.22 -28.15
C ASP A 280 -3.54 11.07 -27.41
N PHE A 281 -2.51 10.53 -28.07
CA PHE A 281 -1.21 10.20 -27.48
C PHE A 281 -0.07 10.49 -28.44
N LYS A 282 0.91 11.29 -28.01
CA LYS A 282 2.01 11.75 -28.84
C LYS A 282 3.34 11.65 -28.11
N ILE A 283 4.39 11.25 -28.82
CA ILE A 283 5.76 11.20 -28.30
C ILE A 283 6.71 11.97 -29.22
N TRP A 284 7.51 12.86 -28.65
CA TRP A 284 8.62 13.53 -29.33
C TRP A 284 9.95 12.98 -28.87
N LYS A 285 10.90 12.90 -29.80
CA LYS A 285 12.31 12.66 -29.54
C LYS A 285 13.04 13.99 -29.65
N VAL A 286 13.60 14.47 -28.54
CA VAL A 286 14.21 15.80 -28.46
C VAL A 286 15.74 15.76 -28.38
N PHE A 287 16.34 14.58 -28.12
CA PHE A 287 17.77 14.27 -28.23
C PHE A 287 18.06 12.84 -28.72
#